data_AF-A0AAU6SK62-F1
#
_entry.id   AF-A0AAU6SK62-F1
#
_cell.length_a   1.000
_cell.length_b   1.000
_cell.length_c   1.000
_cell.angle_alpha   90.00
_cell.angle_beta   90.00
_cell.angle_gamma   90.00
#
_symmetry.space_group_name_H-M   'P 1'
#
loop_
_entity.id
_entity.type
_entity.pdbx_description
1 polymer ?
#
loop_
_entity_poly.entity_id
_entity_poly.type
_entity_poly.pdbx_seq_one_letter_code
_entity_poly.pdbx_strand_id
1 'polypeptide(L)'
;MYTDGGQGGWSKQQGNTPIEPLIAAGCNLVIVTHLNDGSLWSRHDYPETTILEIRPQQSISRHHGTFGGVKNVLGFNRENITSWIQQGYDDTKICFEKVMKLNQSVQELSQAHQLLVSGEATAVAAEKMLEQSMSRLRSFKKLDL
;
A
#
# COMPACT_ATOMS: atom_id res chain seq x y z
N MET A 1 1.12 40.16 -3.62
CA MET A 1 2.37 39.67 -3.01
C MET A 1 2.19 38.18 -2.79
N TYR A 2 3.06 37.34 -3.37
CA TYR A 2 3.02 35.88 -3.18
C TYR A 2 4.15 35.51 -2.23
N THR A 3 3.86 34.67 -1.24
CA THR A 3 4.83 34.11 -0.29
C THR A 3 4.73 32.59 -0.31
N ASP A 4 5.65 31.90 0.34
CA ASP A 4 5.67 30.44 0.45
C ASP A 4 4.35 29.90 1.03
N GLY A 5 3.81 28.86 0.40
CA GLY A 5 2.54 28.22 0.77
C GLY A 5 2.55 27.72 2.21
N GLY A 6 3.71 27.31 2.72
CA GLY A 6 3.92 26.87 4.11
C GLY A 6 3.64 27.90 5.19
N GLN A 7 3.58 29.20 4.84
CA GLN A 7 3.28 30.29 5.77
C GLN A 7 1.78 30.63 5.85
N GLY A 8 0.95 30.08 4.96
CA GLY A 8 -0.50 30.27 4.94
C GLY A 8 -1.22 29.29 5.88
N GLY A 9 -1.79 29.81 6.97
CA GLY A 9 -2.67 29.06 7.88
C GLY A 9 -2.03 28.79 9.25
N TRP A 10 -2.11 29.79 10.14
CA TRP A 10 -1.55 29.78 11.51
C TRP A 10 -2.09 28.66 12.44
N SER A 11 -3.11 27.89 12.03
CA SER A 11 -3.71 26.86 12.87
C SER A 11 -3.41 25.42 12.44
N LYS A 12 -2.97 25.15 11.19
CA LYS A 12 -2.82 23.76 10.69
C LYS A 12 -1.62 23.47 9.79
N GLN A 13 -0.81 24.44 9.36
CA GLN A 13 0.27 24.23 8.37
C GLN A 13 -0.13 23.37 7.14
N GLN A 14 -1.41 23.36 6.75
CA GLN A 14 -1.91 22.70 5.54
C GLN A 14 -1.18 23.21 4.27
N GLY A 15 -0.56 24.39 4.34
CA GLY A 15 0.31 24.93 3.32
C GLY A 15 1.51 24.05 2.94
N ASN A 16 2.00 23.20 3.85
CA ASN A 16 3.12 22.27 3.60
C ASN A 16 2.67 20.88 3.12
N THR A 17 1.38 20.58 3.19
CA THR A 17 0.82 19.31 2.71
C THR A 17 -0.56 19.58 2.10
N PRO A 18 -0.62 20.08 0.86
CA PRO A 18 -1.87 20.51 0.24
C PRO A 18 -2.68 19.31 -0.26
N ILE A 19 -3.36 18.63 0.65
CA ILE A 19 -4.21 17.46 0.35
C ILE A 19 -5.53 17.90 -0.27
N GLU A 20 -6.14 18.97 0.24
CA GLU A 20 -7.45 19.47 -0.21
C GLU A 20 -7.50 19.77 -1.72
N PRO A 21 -6.49 20.44 -2.35
CA PRO A 21 -6.49 20.65 -3.79
C PRO A 21 -6.42 19.35 -4.60
N LEU A 22 -5.73 18.32 -4.11
CA LEU A 22 -5.65 17.02 -4.79
C LEU A 22 -7.00 16.29 -4.74
N ILE A 23 -7.68 16.33 -3.59
CA ILE A 23 -9.03 15.78 -3.45
C ILE A 23 -10.00 16.54 -4.35
N ALA A 24 -9.94 17.87 -4.39
CA ALA A 24 -10.76 18.69 -5.27
C ALA A 24 -10.51 18.40 -6.77
N ALA A 25 -9.31 17.96 -7.13
CA ALA A 25 -8.97 17.49 -8.48
C ALA A 25 -9.46 16.07 -8.79
N GLY A 26 -10.10 15.39 -7.83
CA GLY A 26 -10.66 14.04 -7.99
C GLY A 26 -9.70 12.90 -7.62
N CYS A 27 -8.58 13.18 -6.94
CA CYS A 27 -7.68 12.14 -6.46
C CYS A 27 -8.30 11.41 -5.25
N ASN A 28 -8.47 10.09 -5.36
CA ASN A 28 -8.94 9.21 -4.28
C ASN A 28 -7.79 8.50 -3.53
N LEU A 29 -6.57 8.55 -4.08
CA LEU A 29 -5.33 8.06 -3.48
C LEU A 29 -4.32 9.21 -3.44
N VAL A 30 -3.80 9.50 -2.25
CA VAL A 30 -2.76 10.52 -2.04
C VAL A 30 -1.59 9.88 -1.30
N ILE A 31 -0.40 9.96 -1.89
CA ILE A 31 0.84 9.52 -1.26
C ILE A 31 1.51 10.74 -0.65
N VAL A 32 1.74 10.73 0.66
CA VAL A 32 2.35 11.84 1.38
C VAL A 32 3.71 11.43 1.91
N THR A 33 4.76 12.13 1.50
CA THR A 33 6.10 11.94 2.04
C THR A 33 6.39 13.00 3.10
N HIS A 34 6.60 12.56 4.34
CA HIS A 34 6.94 13.42 5.46
C HIS A 34 8.46 13.58 5.58
N LEU A 35 8.90 14.79 5.92
CA LEU A 35 10.32 15.08 6.20
C LEU A 35 10.66 15.00 7.69
N ASN A 36 9.64 14.93 8.55
CA ASN A 36 9.74 14.73 9.99
C ASN A 36 8.59 13.82 10.45
N ASP A 37 8.72 13.23 11.64
CA ASP A 37 7.65 12.36 12.17
C ASP A 37 6.47 13.15 12.76
N GLY A 38 6.62 14.46 12.93
CA GLY A 38 5.53 15.34 13.34
C GLY A 38 4.62 15.69 12.17
N SER A 39 3.33 15.38 12.26
CA SER A 39 2.31 15.94 11.36
C SER A 39 1.33 16.79 12.16
N LEU A 40 1.05 18.01 11.68
CA LEU A 40 0.05 18.92 12.26
C LEU A 40 -1.36 18.69 11.72
N TRP A 41 -1.52 17.74 10.80
CA TRP A 41 -2.80 17.32 10.23
C TRP A 41 -2.97 15.80 10.39
N SER A 42 -4.23 15.35 10.43
CA SER A 42 -4.58 13.95 10.58
C SER A 42 -5.18 13.40 9.29
N ARG A 43 -4.74 12.22 8.85
CA ARG A 43 -5.39 11.51 7.73
C ARG A 43 -6.87 11.21 7.97
N HIS A 44 -7.29 11.15 9.24
CA HIS A 44 -8.69 10.92 9.61
C HIS A 44 -9.59 12.11 9.28
N ASP A 45 -9.00 13.28 8.98
CA ASP A 45 -9.76 14.44 8.49
C ASP A 45 -10.27 14.22 7.05
N TYR A 46 -9.79 13.19 6.34
CA TYR A 46 -10.15 12.86 4.95
C TYR A 46 -10.59 11.39 4.80
N PRO A 47 -11.74 10.99 5.37
CA PRO A 47 -12.17 9.58 5.43
C PRO A 47 -12.44 8.94 4.06
N GLU A 48 -12.85 9.75 3.07
CA GLU A 48 -13.16 9.28 1.71
C GLU A 48 -11.92 9.18 0.80
N THR A 49 -10.72 9.48 1.32
CA THR A 49 -9.47 9.46 0.56
C THR A 49 -8.50 8.46 1.17
N THR A 50 -7.95 7.57 0.35
CA THR A 50 -6.86 6.69 0.78
C THR A 50 -5.58 7.50 0.86
N ILE A 51 -5.04 7.66 2.07
CA ILE A 51 -3.79 8.39 2.31
C ILE A 51 -2.70 7.40 2.70
N LEU A 52 -1.65 7.32 1.89
CA LEU A 52 -0.46 6.52 2.16
C LEU A 52 0.67 7.43 2.64
N GLU A 53 1.02 7.33 3.93
CA GLU A 53 2.06 8.14 4.55
C GLU A 53 3.43 7.42 4.49
N ILE A 54 4.41 8.02 3.83
CA ILE A 54 5.83 7.64 3.91
C ILE A 54 6.45 8.51 4.99
N ARG A 55 6.79 7.90 6.13
CA ARG A 55 7.36 8.59 7.29
C ARG A 55 8.85 8.28 7.41
N PRO A 56 9.67 9.26 7.80
CA PRO A 56 11.10 9.06 7.87
C PRO A 56 11.44 8.17 9.07
N GLN A 57 12.23 7.11 8.87
CA GLN A 57 12.66 6.26 9.99
C GLN A 57 13.70 6.92 10.89
N GLN A 58 14.39 7.92 10.36
CA GLN A 58 15.42 8.67 11.08
C GLN A 58 15.24 10.16 10.87
N SER A 59 15.63 10.97 11.85
CA SER A 59 15.57 12.43 11.69
C SER A 59 16.53 12.88 10.57
N ILE A 60 16.02 13.72 9.66
CA ILE A 60 16.82 14.41 8.63
C ILE A 60 17.89 15.29 9.28
N SER A 61 17.64 15.77 10.51
CA SER A 61 18.60 16.53 11.30
C SER A 61 19.70 15.61 11.85
N ARG A 62 20.82 15.51 11.12
CA ARG A 62 21.98 14.68 11.49
C ARG A 62 22.82 15.18 12.68
N HIS A 63 22.44 16.30 13.32
CA HIS A 63 23.23 16.90 14.41
C HIS A 63 22.39 17.09 15.68
N HIS A 64 22.84 16.51 16.79
CA HIS A 64 22.20 16.55 18.12
C HIS A 64 22.50 17.83 18.90
N GLY A 65 22.36 19.00 18.26
CA GLY A 65 22.48 20.30 18.93
C GLY A 65 21.11 20.96 19.06
N THR A 66 20.87 21.67 20.17
CA THR A 66 19.64 22.44 20.46
C THR A 66 19.24 23.48 19.39
N PHE A 67 20.17 23.82 18.47
CA PHE A 67 19.96 24.68 17.29
C PHE A 67 20.37 24.01 15.95
N GLY A 68 20.68 22.71 15.96
CA GLY A 68 21.33 22.01 14.84
C GLY A 68 20.40 21.62 13.70
N GLY A 69 19.12 21.36 13.98
CA GLY A 69 18.19 20.81 12.97
C GLY A 69 17.89 21.75 11.81
N VAL A 70 17.70 23.04 12.09
CA VAL A 70 17.40 24.05 11.05
C VAL A 70 18.68 24.48 10.30
N LYS A 71 19.82 24.49 10.99
CA LYS A 71 21.11 24.93 10.43
C LYS A 71 21.72 23.89 9.47
N ASN A 72 21.44 22.60 9.70
CA ASN A 72 21.95 21.52 8.82
C ASN A 72 21.19 21.39 7.50
N VAL A 73 19.87 21.64 7.50
CA VAL A 73 19.07 21.61 6.25
C VAL A 73 19.53 22.71 5.29
N LEU A 74 19.97 23.85 5.82
CA LEU A 74 20.50 24.98 5.03
C LEU A 74 22.01 24.85 4.70
N GLY A 75 22.71 23.87 5.29
CA GLY A 75 24.16 23.73 5.15
C GLY A 75 24.62 22.98 3.89
N PHE A 76 23.71 22.34 3.15
CA PHE A 76 23.97 21.58 1.90
C PHE A 76 25.30 20.84 1.86
N ASN A 77 25.64 20.12 2.93
CA ASN A 77 26.85 19.31 2.92
C ASN A 77 26.69 18.12 1.98
N ARG A 78 27.66 17.86 1.09
CA ARG A 78 27.55 16.85 0.03
C ARG A 78 27.32 15.45 0.60
N GLU A 79 27.97 15.10 1.70
CA GLU A 79 27.78 13.79 2.35
C GLU A 79 26.37 13.64 2.94
N ASN A 80 25.78 14.73 3.42
CA ASN A 80 24.42 14.72 3.97
C ASN A 80 23.38 14.55 2.86
N ILE A 81 23.56 15.19 1.70
CA ILE A 81 22.65 15.11 0.56
C ILE A 81 22.49 13.65 0.10
N THR A 82 23.59 12.94 -0.13
CA THR A 82 23.54 11.53 -0.52
C THR A 82 22.85 10.68 0.54
N SER A 83 23.12 10.95 1.82
CA SER A 83 22.46 10.23 2.93
C SER A 83 20.95 10.47 2.99
N TRP A 84 20.48 11.68 2.66
CA TRP A 84 19.05 12.01 2.66
C TRP A 84 18.33 11.37 1.47
N ILE A 85 18.98 11.36 0.29
CA ILE A 85 18.44 10.67 -0.89
C ILE A 85 18.29 9.18 -0.60
N GLN A 86 19.33 8.55 -0.06
CA GLN A 86 19.30 7.13 0.27
C GLN A 86 18.23 6.83 1.33
N GLN A 87 18.15 7.67 2.38
CA GLN A 87 17.11 7.53 3.38
C GLN A 87 15.70 7.61 2.76
N GLY A 88 15.42 8.58 1.89
CA GLY A 88 14.11 8.70 1.24
C GLY A 88 13.75 7.49 0.39
N TYR A 89 14.75 6.89 -0.28
CA TYR A 89 14.59 5.64 -1.02
C TYR A 89 14.25 4.47 -0.08
N ASP A 90 15.00 4.30 1.01
CA ASP A 90 14.79 3.20 1.95
C ASP A 90 13.44 3.32 2.68
N ASP A 91 13.05 4.53 3.09
CA ASP A 91 11.76 4.82 3.71
C ASP A 91 10.59 4.50 2.77
N THR A 92 10.73 4.87 1.49
CA THR A 92 9.74 4.52 0.45
C THR A 92 9.65 3.01 0.26
N LYS A 93 10.80 2.33 0.14
CA LYS A 93 10.87 0.89 -0.07
C LYS A 93 10.17 0.15 1.07
N ILE A 94 10.45 0.50 2.32
CA ILE A 94 9.86 -0.15 3.50
C ILE A 94 8.35 0.06 3.59
N CYS A 95 7.87 1.26 3.24
CA CYS A 95 6.44 1.54 3.17
C CYS A 95 5.76 0.66 2.10
N PHE A 96 6.33 0.63 0.89
CA PHE A 96 5.75 -0.09 -0.25
C PHE A 96 5.91 -1.61 -0.18
N GLU A 97 6.92 -2.14 0.52
CA GLU A 97 7.09 -3.58 0.71
C GLU A 97 5.85 -4.23 1.32
N LYS A 98 5.18 -3.55 2.25
CA LYS A 98 3.92 -4.04 2.84
C LYS A 98 2.80 -4.11 1.81
N VAL A 99 2.66 -3.07 0.99
CA VAL A 99 1.64 -2.99 -0.07
C VAL A 99 1.88 -4.08 -1.11
N MET A 100 3.13 -4.29 -1.51
CA MET A 100 3.51 -5.32 -2.48
C MET A 100 3.24 -6.72 -1.96
N LYS A 101 3.56 -7.00 -0.69
CA LYS A 101 3.24 -8.29 -0.04
C LYS A 101 1.74 -8.55 0.00
N LEU A 102 0.94 -7.55 0.38
CA LEU A 102 -0.52 -7.67 0.39
C LEU A 102 -1.06 -7.97 -1.01
N ASN A 103 -0.58 -7.27 -2.03
CA ASN A 103 -0.99 -7.50 -3.42
C ASN A 103 -0.66 -8.94 -3.86
N GLN A 104 0.53 -9.43 -3.53
CA GLN A 104 0.93 -10.81 -3.82
C GLN A 104 0.00 -11.82 -3.14
N SER A 105 -0.30 -11.65 -1.85
CA SER A 105 -1.21 -12.55 -1.13
C SER A 105 -2.64 -12.55 -1.70
N VAL A 106 -3.13 -11.40 -2.18
CA VAL A 106 -4.43 -11.31 -2.87
C VAL A 106 -4.41 -12.07 -4.19
N GLN A 107 -3.32 -11.96 -4.96
CA GLN A 107 -3.15 -12.70 -6.22
C GLN A 107 -3.10 -14.21 -5.98
N GLU A 108 -2.34 -14.66 -4.97
CA GLU A 108 -2.26 -16.07 -4.59
C GLU A 108 -3.64 -16.63 -4.17
N LEU A 109 -4.40 -15.86 -3.38
CA LEU A 109 -5.77 -16.24 -2.97
C LEU A 109 -6.72 -16.34 -4.17
N SER A 110 -6.65 -15.37 -5.10
CA SER A 110 -7.45 -15.40 -6.32
C SER A 110 -7.13 -16.62 -7.19
N GLN A 111 -5.85 -16.98 -7.31
CA GLN A 111 -5.42 -18.15 -8.07
C GLN A 111 -5.89 -19.45 -7.40
N ALA A 112 -5.72 -19.57 -6.09
CA ALA A 112 -6.20 -20.72 -5.32
C ALA A 112 -7.72 -20.91 -5.46
N HIS A 113 -8.48 -19.81 -5.42
CA HIS A 113 -9.92 -19.84 -5.65
C HIS A 113 -10.27 -20.35 -7.06
N GLN A 114 -9.59 -19.86 -8.11
CA GLN A 114 -9.82 -20.34 -9.48
C GLN A 114 -9.48 -21.83 -9.65
N LEU A 115 -8.43 -22.31 -8.98
CA LEU A 115 -8.08 -23.72 -8.96
C LEU A 115 -9.14 -24.58 -8.28
N LEU A 116 -9.71 -24.11 -7.16
CA LEU A 116 -10.81 -24.82 -6.49
C LEU A 116 -12.07 -24.89 -7.36
N VAL A 117 -12.47 -23.78 -7.98
CA VAL A 117 -13.66 -23.73 -8.85
C VAL A 117 -13.50 -24.66 -10.06
N SER A 118 -12.33 -24.68 -10.69
CA SER A 118 -12.06 -25.60 -11.81
C SER A 118 -11.96 -27.06 -11.35
N GLY A 119 -11.35 -27.30 -10.18
CA GLY A 119 -11.29 -28.60 -9.52
C GLY A 119 -12.67 -29.18 -9.23
N GLU A 120 -13.58 -28.39 -8.67
CA GLU A 120 -14.96 -28.80 -8.38
C GLU A 120 -15.68 -29.25 -9.66
N ALA A 121 -15.57 -28.49 -10.75
CA ALA A 121 -16.18 -28.86 -12.03
C ALA A 121 -15.66 -30.22 -12.55
N THR A 122 -14.35 -30.49 -12.39
CA THR A 122 -13.77 -31.78 -12.77
C THR A 122 -14.19 -32.93 -11.85
N ALA A 123 -14.29 -32.69 -10.54
CA ALA A 123 -14.76 -33.67 -9.57
C ALA A 123 -16.21 -34.09 -9.85
N VAL A 124 -17.09 -33.12 -10.11
CA VAL A 124 -18.50 -33.37 -10.49
C VAL A 124 -18.60 -34.18 -11.78
N ALA A 125 -17.76 -33.88 -12.78
CA ALA A 125 -17.72 -34.65 -14.02
C ALA A 125 -17.26 -36.11 -13.79
N ALA A 126 -16.24 -36.31 -12.96
CA ALA A 126 -15.73 -37.64 -12.60
C ALA A 126 -16.77 -38.47 -11.84
N GLU A 127 -17.48 -37.85 -10.89
CA GLU A 127 -18.54 -38.51 -10.12
C GLU A 127 -19.70 -38.95 -11.04
N LYS A 128 -20.11 -38.11 -11.98
CA LYS A 128 -21.11 -38.49 -12.99
C LYS A 128 -20.66 -39.65 -13.88
N MET A 129 -19.39 -39.71 -14.27
CA MET A 129 -18.84 -40.83 -15.03
C MET A 129 -18.80 -42.13 -14.22
N LEU A 130 -18.48 -42.03 -12.92
CA LEU A 130 -18.47 -43.18 -12.01
C LEU A 130 -19.90 -43.72 -11.81
N GLU A 131 -20.87 -42.84 -11.56
CA GLU A 131 -22.29 -43.19 -11.42
C GLU A 131 -22.81 -43.94 -12.66
N GLN A 132 -22.47 -43.44 -13.86
CA GLN A 132 -22.82 -44.08 -15.13
C GLN A 132 -22.18 -45.47 -15.27
N SER A 133 -20.90 -45.61 -14.92
CA SER A 133 -20.18 -46.89 -14.99
C SER A 133 -20.76 -47.91 -14.00
N MET A 134 -21.06 -47.48 -12.78
CA MET A 134 -21.70 -48.32 -11.75
C MET A 134 -23.11 -48.75 -12.16
N SER A 135 -23.87 -47.85 -12.78
CA SER A 135 -25.21 -48.17 -13.30
C SER A 135 -25.17 -49.23 -14.38
N ARG A 136 -24.18 -49.16 -15.30
CA ARG A 136 -23.95 -50.21 -16.32
C ARG A 136 -23.63 -51.56 -15.68
N LEU A 137 -22.71 -51.60 -14.71
CA LEU A 137 -22.37 -52.86 -14.02
C LEU A 137 -23.58 -53.48 -13.30
N ARG A 138 -24.41 -52.65 -12.67
CA ARG A 138 -25.66 -53.10 -12.03
C ARG A 138 -26.67 -53.64 -13.04
N SER A 139 -26.78 -53.06 -14.23
CA SER A 139 -27.68 -53.58 -15.27
C SER A 139 -27.21 -54.91 -15.85
N PHE A 140 -25.90 -55.10 -16.06
CA PHE A 140 -25.35 -56.38 -16.51
C PHE A 140 -25.62 -57.51 -15.52
N LYS A 141 -25.42 -57.26 -14.22
CA LYS A 141 -25.69 -58.24 -13.16
C LYS A 141 -27.17 -58.64 -13.02
N LYS A 142 -28.08 -57.88 -13.66
CA LYS A 142 -29.54 -58.12 -13.65
C LYS A 142 -30.03 -58.97 -14.84
N LEU A 143 -29.20 -59.17 -15.87
CA LEU A 143 -29.52 -60.02 -17.03
C LEU A 143 -29.03 -61.47 -16.87
N ASP A 144 -28.14 -61.75 -15.91
CA ASP A 144 -27.59 -63.09 -15.62
C ASP A 144 -28.39 -63.87 -14.54
N LEU A 145 -29.64 -63.46 -14.26
CA LEU A 145 -30.60 -64.10 -13.35
C LEU A 145 -31.93 -64.32 -14.06
#